data_AF-A0AAW9ZWP4-F1
#
_entry.id   AF-A0AAW9ZWP4-F1
#
_cell.length_a   1.000
_cell.length_b   1.000
_cell.length_c   1.000
_cell.angle_alpha   90.00
_cell.angle_beta   90.00
_cell.angle_gamma   90.00
#
_symmetry.space_group_name_H-M   'P 1'
#
loop_
_entity.id
_entity.type
_entity.pdbx_description
1 polymer ?
#
loop_
_entity_poly.entity_id
_entity_poly.type
_entity_poly.pdbx_seq_one_letter_code
_entity_poly.pdbx_strand_id
1 'polypeptide(L)'
;MMLGLLTACTAEPAPAPASASKPAPVACTDAKVDDEWLQHPPSLCSMPEDVRTLVEDYDTCEHFAGEEPYDADRRHEIEVAIAQFCTPAPARLAKLLRQYRSDAHVIEWLRKYSVQADLKPAG
;
A
#
# COMPACT_ATOMS: atom_id res chain seq x y z
N MET A 1 -45.49 -44.12 29.31
CA MET A 1 -44.87 -43.95 27.97
C MET A 1 -44.83 -42.45 27.65
N MET A 2 -43.68 -41.81 27.80
CA MET A 2 -43.35 -40.54 27.13
C MET A 2 -41.84 -40.54 26.91
N LEU A 3 -41.47 -40.81 25.66
CA LEU A 3 -40.11 -40.82 25.16
C LEU A 3 -39.53 -39.40 25.26
N GLY A 4 -38.40 -39.25 25.97
CA GLY A 4 -37.57 -38.06 25.90
C GLY A 4 -36.83 -38.03 24.57
N LEU A 5 -37.07 -36.98 23.78
CA LEU A 5 -36.28 -36.67 22.59
C LEU A 5 -35.13 -35.75 23.00
N LEU A 6 -33.92 -36.30 23.05
CA LEU A 6 -32.67 -35.54 23.12
C LEU A 6 -32.45 -34.90 21.75
N THR A 7 -32.64 -33.59 21.64
CA THR A 7 -32.19 -32.80 20.50
C THR A 7 -30.67 -32.65 20.58
N ALA A 8 -29.96 -33.38 19.71
CA ALA A 8 -28.55 -33.13 19.46
C ALA A 8 -28.40 -31.77 18.77
N CYS A 9 -27.82 -30.79 19.45
CA CYS A 9 -27.29 -29.59 18.81
C CYS A 9 -26.08 -30.01 17.97
N THR A 10 -26.27 -30.16 16.67
CA THR A 10 -25.17 -30.16 15.71
C THR A 10 -24.47 -28.81 15.81
N ALA A 11 -23.22 -28.79 16.28
CA ALA A 11 -22.36 -27.62 16.16
C ALA A 11 -22.03 -27.42 14.67
N GLU A 12 -22.54 -26.34 14.10
CA GLU A 12 -22.19 -25.91 12.74
C GLU A 12 -20.69 -25.57 12.72
N PRO A 13 -19.89 -26.15 11.81
CA PRO A 13 -18.47 -25.82 11.74
C PRO A 13 -18.34 -24.34 11.36
N ALA A 14 -17.61 -23.59 12.18
CA ALA A 14 -17.29 -22.19 11.90
C ALA A 14 -16.67 -22.07 10.50
N PRO A 15 -17.07 -21.09 9.68
CA PRO A 15 -16.37 -20.82 8.44
C PRO A 15 -14.92 -20.54 8.77
N ALA A 16 -14.01 -21.30 8.15
CA ALA A 16 -12.59 -21.00 8.18
C ALA A 16 -12.39 -19.52 7.80
N PRO A 17 -11.41 -18.80 8.37
CA PRO A 17 -11.09 -17.48 7.88
C PRO A 17 -10.78 -17.62 6.39
N ALA A 18 -11.68 -17.07 5.55
CA ALA A 18 -11.38 -16.85 4.16
C ALA A 18 -10.08 -16.05 4.18
N SER A 19 -8.99 -16.69 3.73
CA SER A 19 -7.75 -15.98 3.45
C SER A 19 -8.15 -14.83 2.56
N ALA A 20 -8.03 -13.61 3.09
CA ALA A 20 -8.20 -12.40 2.32
C ALA A 20 -7.20 -12.51 1.17
N SER A 21 -7.69 -12.93 0.00
CA SER A 21 -6.91 -12.81 -1.22
C SER A 21 -6.69 -11.33 -1.37
N LYS A 22 -5.43 -10.91 -1.20
CA LYS A 22 -4.99 -9.57 -1.64
C LYS A 22 -5.59 -9.35 -3.03
N PRO A 23 -6.39 -8.29 -3.26
CA PRO A 23 -6.82 -7.99 -4.61
C PRO A 23 -5.58 -7.87 -5.49
N ALA A 24 -5.60 -8.53 -6.64
CA ALA A 24 -4.57 -8.33 -7.65
C ALA A 24 -4.52 -6.84 -8.00
N PRO A 25 -3.33 -6.22 -8.14
CA PRO A 25 -3.22 -4.80 -8.36
C PRO A 25 -3.86 -4.44 -9.72
N VAL A 26 -5.02 -3.79 -9.64
CA VAL A 26 -5.65 -3.06 -10.73
C VAL A 26 -4.89 -1.75 -10.91
N ALA A 27 -3.96 -1.67 -11.86
CA ALA A 27 -3.49 -0.37 -12.38
C ALA A 27 -2.62 -0.49 -13.65
N CYS A 28 -1.93 -1.60 -13.85
CA CYS A 28 -0.93 -1.71 -14.93
C CYS A 28 -1.46 -2.36 -16.20
N THR A 29 -2.64 -1.94 -16.65
CA THR A 29 -3.27 -2.50 -17.86
C THR A 29 -3.23 -1.55 -19.05
N ASP A 30 -2.82 -0.29 -18.86
CA ASP A 30 -2.79 0.69 -19.94
C ASP A 30 -1.52 1.55 -19.89
N ALA A 31 -0.51 1.14 -20.65
CA ALA A 31 0.78 1.83 -20.76
C ALA A 31 0.67 3.28 -21.27
N LYS A 32 -0.49 3.70 -21.78
CA LYS A 32 -0.74 5.07 -22.24
C LYS A 32 -1.11 6.02 -21.10
N VAL A 33 -1.67 5.49 -20.01
CA VAL A 33 -1.96 6.27 -18.78
C VAL A 33 -0.67 6.50 -17.99
N ASP A 34 0.34 5.63 -18.17
CA ASP A 34 1.67 5.73 -17.55
C ASP A 34 2.47 7.02 -17.88
N ASP A 35 2.13 7.73 -18.97
CA ASP A 35 2.94 8.86 -19.46
C ASP A 35 2.31 10.25 -19.25
N GLU A 36 0.99 10.37 -19.09
CA GLU A 36 0.30 11.66 -19.27
C GLU A 36 -0.32 12.27 -17.99
N TRP A 37 -0.47 11.51 -16.91
CA TRP A 37 -1.22 11.94 -15.71
C TRP A 37 -0.56 11.62 -14.36
N LEU A 38 0.72 11.23 -14.35
CA LEU A 38 1.30 10.61 -13.16
C LEU A 38 2.17 11.53 -12.32
N GLN A 39 1.93 11.47 -11.01
CA GLN A 39 2.74 12.11 -9.99
C GLN A 39 4.02 11.31 -9.66
N HIS A 40 4.37 10.30 -10.48
CA HIS A 40 5.60 9.50 -10.37
C HIS A 40 6.34 9.40 -11.72
N PRO A 41 7.62 8.96 -11.76
CA PRO A 41 8.34 8.74 -13.01
C PRO A 41 7.60 7.74 -13.93
N PRO A 42 7.79 7.81 -15.26
CA PRO A 42 7.22 6.83 -16.18
C PRO A 42 7.71 5.41 -15.85
N SER A 43 7.06 4.41 -16.42
CA SER A 43 7.38 2.97 -16.28
C SER A 43 7.22 2.36 -14.88
N LEU A 44 6.42 2.98 -13.98
CA LEU A 44 6.05 2.38 -12.69
C LEU A 44 5.53 0.95 -12.85
N CYS A 45 4.73 0.70 -13.88
CA CYS A 45 4.16 -0.62 -14.14
C CYS A 45 5.16 -1.73 -14.49
N SER A 46 6.39 -1.36 -14.87
CA SER A 46 7.49 -2.30 -15.06
C SER A 46 8.35 -2.48 -13.81
N MET A 47 8.07 -1.75 -12.73
CA MET A 47 8.80 -1.86 -11.47
C MET A 47 8.39 -3.10 -10.66
N PRO A 48 9.31 -3.65 -9.86
CA PRO A 48 8.99 -4.69 -8.89
C PRO A 48 7.80 -4.32 -7.99
N GLU A 49 7.05 -5.33 -7.52
CA GLU A 49 5.84 -5.12 -6.70
C GLU A 49 6.13 -4.27 -5.46
N ASP A 50 7.25 -4.48 -4.77
CA ASP A 50 7.60 -3.74 -3.57
C ASP A 50 7.94 -2.26 -3.82
N VAL A 51 8.46 -1.93 -5.02
CA VAL A 51 8.63 -0.56 -5.50
C VAL A 51 7.26 0.07 -5.78
N ARG A 52 6.37 -0.66 -6.47
CA ARG A 52 5.01 -0.18 -6.75
C ARG A 52 4.22 0.07 -5.47
N THR A 53 4.31 -0.83 -4.50
CA THR A 53 3.70 -0.65 -3.17
C THR A 53 4.25 0.56 -2.42
N LEU A 54 5.56 0.87 -2.51
CA LEU A 54 6.08 2.10 -1.90
C LEU A 54 5.37 3.33 -2.49
N VAL A 55 5.18 3.36 -3.81
CA VAL A 55 4.59 4.49 -4.52
C VAL A 55 3.11 4.63 -4.17
N GLU A 56 2.34 3.54 -4.26
CA GLU A 56 0.91 3.52 -3.91
C GLU A 56 0.67 3.95 -2.45
N ASP A 57 1.49 3.46 -1.53
CA ASP A 57 1.39 3.83 -0.12
C ASP A 57 1.79 5.30 0.09
N TYR A 58 2.84 5.80 -0.56
CA TYR A 58 3.27 7.18 -0.38
C TYR A 58 2.33 8.19 -1.06
N ASP A 59 1.73 7.85 -2.20
CA ASP A 59 0.68 8.65 -2.83
C ASP A 59 -0.54 8.75 -1.90
N THR A 60 -0.88 7.65 -1.20
CA THR A 60 -1.92 7.67 -0.16
C THR A 60 -1.53 8.58 1.02
N CYS A 61 -0.27 8.52 1.45
CA CYS A 61 0.25 9.45 2.47
C CYS A 61 0.05 10.91 2.04
N GLU A 62 0.55 11.29 0.86
CA GLU A 62 0.50 12.67 0.36
C GLU A 62 -0.95 13.16 0.19
N HIS A 63 -1.84 12.27 -0.25
CA HIS A 63 -3.27 12.55 -0.33
C HIS A 63 -3.82 13.01 1.03
N PHE A 64 -3.63 12.22 2.09
CA PHE A 64 -4.14 12.57 3.43
C PHE A 64 -3.36 13.70 4.09
N ALA A 65 -2.04 13.76 3.91
CA ALA A 65 -1.19 14.78 4.52
C ALA A 65 -1.49 16.19 3.99
N GLY A 66 -2.02 16.30 2.76
CA GLY A 66 -2.44 17.55 2.15
C GLY A 66 -3.83 18.06 2.58
N GLU A 67 -4.57 17.32 3.40
CA GLU A 67 -5.94 17.66 3.76
C GLU A 67 -6.08 18.54 4.99
N GLU A 68 -7.18 19.28 5.07
CA GLU A 68 -7.52 20.11 6.22
C GLU A 68 -8.15 19.27 7.34
N PRO A 69 -7.63 19.31 8.58
CA PRO A 69 -8.20 18.62 9.74
C PRO A 69 -9.36 19.44 10.36
N TYR A 70 -10.40 19.71 9.58
CA TYR A 70 -11.47 20.68 9.95
C TYR A 70 -12.33 20.25 11.14
N ASP A 71 -12.32 18.96 11.51
CA ASP A 71 -12.92 18.45 12.73
C ASP A 71 -12.08 17.36 13.38
N ALA A 72 -12.57 16.79 14.48
CA ALA A 72 -11.84 15.80 15.25
C ALA A 72 -11.74 14.43 14.56
N ASP A 73 -12.78 14.03 13.84
CA ASP A 73 -12.83 12.73 13.17
C ASP A 73 -11.90 12.74 11.96
N ARG A 74 -11.96 13.80 11.14
CA ARG A 74 -11.06 13.96 10.00
C ARG A 74 -9.61 14.09 10.43
N ARG A 75 -9.32 14.82 11.51
CA ARG A 75 -7.98 14.88 12.08
C ARG A 75 -7.47 13.48 12.45
N HIS A 76 -8.30 12.67 13.09
CA HIS A 76 -7.92 11.31 13.47
C HIS A 76 -7.62 10.44 12.25
N GLU A 77 -8.44 10.52 11.20
CA GLU A 77 -8.20 9.80 9.93
C GLU A 77 -6.86 10.19 9.29
N ILE A 78 -6.56 11.49 9.21
CA ILE A 78 -5.29 12.00 8.69
C ILE A 78 -4.11 11.50 9.53
N GLU A 79 -4.20 11.57 10.86
CA GLU A 79 -3.16 11.09 11.77
C GLU A 79 -2.89 9.58 11.59
N VAL A 80 -3.94 8.77 11.44
CA VAL A 80 -3.83 7.33 11.17
C VAL A 80 -3.16 7.07 9.83
N ALA A 81 -3.55 7.78 8.77
CA ALA A 81 -2.95 7.65 7.45
C ALA A 81 -1.46 8.04 7.46
N ILE A 82 -1.10 9.14 8.12
CA ILE A 82 0.30 9.58 8.26
C ILE A 82 1.14 8.52 9.00
N ALA A 83 0.61 7.96 10.08
CA ALA A 83 1.29 6.92 10.84
C ALA A 83 1.48 5.65 10.01
N GLN A 84 0.47 5.28 9.20
CA GLN A 84 0.47 4.06 8.41
C GLN A 84 1.35 4.15 7.15
N PHE A 85 1.35 5.31 6.48
CA PHE A 85 1.90 5.43 5.13
C PHE A 85 3.10 6.36 5.03
N CYS A 86 3.05 7.55 5.64
CA CYS A 86 4.17 8.51 5.59
C CYS A 86 5.35 8.03 6.44
N THR A 87 5.07 7.67 7.68
CA THR A 87 6.10 7.33 8.68
C THR A 87 7.03 6.20 8.26
N PRO A 88 6.56 5.07 7.68
CA PRO A 88 7.46 4.01 7.24
C PRO A 88 8.15 4.28 5.88
N ALA A 89 7.71 5.27 5.09
CA ALA A 89 8.20 5.45 3.72
C ALA A 89 9.73 5.71 3.62
N PRO A 90 10.36 6.57 4.45
CA PRO A 90 11.82 6.75 4.43
C PRO A 90 12.61 5.47 4.64
N ALA A 91 12.16 4.63 5.59
CA ALA A 91 12.82 3.36 5.91
C ALA A 91 12.63 2.33 4.79
N ARG A 92 11.43 2.30 4.17
CA ARG A 92 11.14 1.45 3.02
C ARG A 92 11.97 1.86 1.80
N LEU A 93 12.07 3.14 1.50
CA LEU A 93 12.93 3.64 0.42
C LEU A 93 14.40 3.25 0.65
N ALA A 94 14.93 3.46 1.86
CA ALA A 94 16.30 3.07 2.20
C ALA A 94 16.52 1.55 2.03
N LYS A 95 15.53 0.73 2.41
CA LYS A 95 15.57 -0.72 2.19
C LYS A 95 15.61 -1.07 0.70
N LEU A 96 14.73 -0.49 -0.12
CA LEU A 96 14.66 -0.74 -1.56
C LEU A 96 15.95 -0.32 -2.28
N LEU A 97 16.51 0.85 -1.94
CA LEU A 97 17.80 1.31 -2.48
C LEU A 97 18.93 0.32 -2.19
N ARG A 98 18.94 -0.33 -1.01
CA ARG A 98 19.94 -1.37 -0.68
C ARG A 98 19.66 -2.70 -1.39
N GLN A 99 18.39 -3.09 -1.49
CA GLN A 99 17.94 -4.33 -2.11
C GLN A 99 18.28 -4.35 -3.60
N TYR A 100 17.96 -3.26 -4.32
CA TYR A 100 18.14 -3.12 -5.77
C TYR A 100 19.47 -2.47 -6.18
N ARG A 101 20.45 -2.37 -5.27
CA ARG A 101 21.73 -1.68 -5.54
C ARG A 101 22.52 -2.19 -6.77
N SER A 102 22.25 -3.43 -7.19
CA SER A 102 22.89 -4.05 -8.36
C SER A 102 22.01 -4.06 -9.62
N ASP A 103 20.77 -3.58 -9.52
CA ASP A 103 19.86 -3.41 -10.64
C ASP A 103 19.85 -1.94 -11.06
N ALA A 104 20.59 -1.63 -12.13
CA ALA A 104 20.76 -0.26 -12.61
C ALA A 104 19.42 0.39 -13.04
N HIS A 105 18.47 -0.40 -13.53
CA HIS A 105 17.18 0.11 -13.96
C HIS A 105 16.33 0.52 -12.77
N VAL A 106 16.20 -0.35 -11.77
CA VAL A 106 15.38 -0.08 -10.58
C VAL A 106 16.02 1.01 -9.69
N ILE A 107 17.34 1.00 -9.52
CA ILE A 107 18.00 2.00 -8.66
C ILE A 107 17.90 3.42 -9.23
N GLU A 108 18.00 3.56 -10.55
CA GLU A 108 17.85 4.86 -11.21
C GLU A 108 16.41 5.35 -11.12
N TRP A 109 15.44 4.46 -11.29
CA TRP A 109 14.03 4.77 -11.12
C TRP A 109 13.72 5.23 -9.70
N LEU A 110 14.16 4.47 -8.67
CA LEU A 110 13.96 4.82 -7.26
C LEU A 110 14.58 6.17 -6.89
N ARG A 111 15.75 6.51 -7.43
CA ARG A 111 16.37 7.82 -7.20
C ARG A 111 15.56 8.95 -7.81
N LYS A 112 15.10 8.80 -9.06
CA LYS A 112 14.23 9.78 -9.71
C LYS A 112 12.93 9.99 -8.92
N TYR A 113 12.28 8.90 -8.54
CA TYR A 113 11.08 8.94 -7.72
C TYR A 113 11.32 9.67 -6.39
N SER A 114 12.40 9.35 -5.67
CA SER A 114 12.71 9.98 -4.38
C SER A 114 12.86 11.50 -4.46
N VAL A 115 13.39 12.03 -5.57
CA VAL A 115 13.50 13.48 -5.80
C VAL A 115 12.16 14.09 -6.16
N GLN A 116 11.41 13.46 -7.05
CA GLN A 116 10.11 13.95 -7.51
C GLN A 116 9.08 14.00 -6.38
N ALA A 117 9.09 12.99 -5.50
CA ALA A 117 8.17 12.86 -4.38
C ALA A 117 8.66 13.55 -3.08
N ASP A 118 9.81 14.23 -3.11
CA ASP A 118 10.53 14.74 -1.93
C ASP A 118 10.67 13.71 -0.78
N LEU A 119 10.73 12.41 -1.13
CA LEU A 119 10.86 11.31 -0.19
C LEU A 119 12.33 11.02 0.09
N LYS A 120 12.81 11.41 1.26
CA LYS A 120 14.20 11.17 1.67
C LYS A 120 14.36 9.78 2.30
N PRO A 121 15.38 8.99 1.92
CA PRO A 121 15.64 7.72 2.60
C PRO A 121 16.08 7.97 4.05
N ALA A 122 15.71 7.07 4.95
CA ALA A 122 16.26 7.06 6.30
C ALA A 122 17.79 6.85 6.26
N GLY A 123 18.50 7.53 7.17
CA GLY A 123 19.96 7.47 7.33
C GLY A 123 20.49 6.13 7.82
#